data_AF-A0A7Y2PDV9-F1
#
_entry.id   AF-A0A7Y2PDV9-F1
#
_cell.length_a   1.000
_cell.length_b   1.000
_cell.length_c   1.000
_cell.angle_alpha   90.00
_cell.angle_beta   90.00
_cell.angle_gamma   90.00
#
_symmetry.space_group_name_H-M   'P 1'
#
loop_
_entity.id
_entity.type
_entity.pdbx_description
1 polymer ?
#
loop_
_entity_poly.entity_id
_entity_poly.type
_entity_poly.pdbx_seq_one_letter_code
_entity_poly.pdbx_strand_id
1 'polypeptide(L)'
;MAIVVIRPEPGHAATIAALEDAGLAARSLPFFVARALDWTPPDPKTIDALLFTSAQGVRLAGPGLAGLAARPVIAVGPATA
;
A
#
# COMPACT_ATOMS: atom_id res chain seq x y z
N MET A 1 -9.29 -23.75 -13.81
CA MET A 1 -8.20 -22.75 -13.88
C MET A 1 -7.56 -22.64 -12.50
N ALA A 2 -6.23 -22.61 -12.41
CA ALA A 2 -5.55 -22.49 -11.11
C ALA A 2 -5.22 -21.01 -10.85
N ILE A 3 -5.60 -20.49 -9.67
CA ILE A 3 -5.32 -19.11 -9.25
C ILE A 3 -4.26 -19.14 -8.15
N VAL A 4 -3.24 -18.30 -8.25
CA VAL A 4 -2.19 -18.12 -7.24
C VAL A 4 -2.11 -16.63 -6.91
N VAL A 5 -2.15 -16.29 -5.63
CA VAL A 5 -2.02 -14.90 -5.15
C VAL A 5 -0.62 -14.71 -4.56
N ILE A 6 0.14 -13.77 -5.13
CA ILE A 6 1.57 -13.57 -4.81
C ILE A 6 1.91 -12.21 -4.17
N ARG A 7 0.92 -11.32 -4.09
CA ARG A 7 1.09 -9.95 -3.62
C ARG A 7 1.39 -9.91 -2.11
N PRO A 8 1.95 -8.80 -1.58
CA PRO A 8 2.19 -8.67 -0.14
C PRO A 8 0.90 -8.33 0.63
N GLU A 9 0.96 -8.53 1.94
CA GLU A 9 -0.08 -8.09 2.88
C GLU A 9 -0.18 -6.56 2.98
N PRO A 10 -1.38 -6.02 3.30
CA PRO A 10 -2.66 -6.70 3.53
C PRO A 10 -3.46 -7.00 2.26
N GLY A 11 -2.97 -6.57 1.09
CA GLY A 11 -3.68 -6.76 -0.18
C GLY A 11 -3.83 -8.24 -0.56
N HIS A 12 -2.91 -9.08 -0.08
CA HIS A 12 -2.97 -10.53 -0.22
C HIS A 12 -4.21 -11.12 0.43
N ALA A 13 -4.39 -10.92 1.74
CA ALA A 13 -5.57 -11.39 2.47
C ALA A 13 -6.88 -10.90 1.83
N ALA A 14 -6.94 -9.61 1.45
CA ALA A 14 -8.13 -9.06 0.79
C ALA A 14 -8.44 -9.74 -0.56
N THR A 15 -7.41 -10.15 -1.32
CA THR A 15 -7.61 -10.84 -2.60
C THR A 15 -8.05 -12.29 -2.40
N ILE A 16 -7.48 -12.98 -1.40
CA ILE A 16 -7.89 -14.34 -1.05
C ILE A 16 -9.36 -14.36 -0.64
N ALA A 17 -9.77 -13.46 0.28
CA ALA A 17 -11.16 -13.35 0.71
C ALA A 17 -12.13 -13.09 -0.46
N ALA A 18 -11.80 -12.15 -1.35
CA ALA A 18 -12.63 -11.85 -2.52
C ALA A 18 -12.77 -13.04 -3.49
N LEU A 19 -11.74 -13.89 -3.61
CA LEU A 19 -11.80 -15.11 -4.43
C LEU A 19 -12.63 -16.20 -3.77
N GLU A 20 -12.51 -16.37 -2.45
CA GLU A 20 -13.32 -17.29 -1.66
C GLU A 20 -14.81 -16.92 -1.73
N ASP A 21 -15.14 -15.64 -1.56
CA ASP A 21 -16.51 -15.12 -1.70
C ASP A 21 -17.09 -15.35 -3.11
N ALA A 22 -16.24 -15.37 -4.13
CA ALA A 22 -16.60 -15.68 -5.51
C ALA A 22 -16.65 -17.19 -5.82
N GLY A 23 -16.42 -18.07 -4.83
CA GLY A 23 -16.40 -19.52 -5.01
C GLY A 23 -15.19 -20.04 -5.79
N LEU A 24 -14.10 -19.25 -5.86
CA LEU A 24 -12.89 -19.58 -6.58
C LEU A 24 -11.79 -20.05 -5.63
N ALA A 25 -11.29 -21.27 -5.84
CA ALA A 25 -10.14 -21.77 -5.10
C ALA A 25 -8.84 -21.07 -5.52
N ALA A 26 -8.12 -20.50 -4.56
CA ALA A 26 -6.85 -19.82 -4.77
C ALA A 26 -5.74 -20.38 -3.88
N ARG A 27 -4.51 -20.44 -4.39
CA ARG A 27 -3.32 -20.78 -3.61
C ARG A 27 -2.67 -19.51 -3.07
N SER A 28 -2.48 -19.47 -1.76
CA SER A 28 -1.75 -18.42 -1.06
C SER A 28 -0.24 -18.62 -1.22
N LEU A 29 0.46 -17.68 -1.85
CA LEU A 29 1.91 -17.73 -2.00
C LEU A 29 2.54 -16.32 -2.03
N PRO A 30 2.51 -15.53 -0.94
CA PRO A 30 3.12 -14.20 -0.90
C PRO A 30 4.63 -14.26 -1.21
N PHE A 31 5.08 -13.54 -2.23
CA PHE A 31 6.50 -13.52 -2.61
C PHE A 31 7.33 -12.50 -1.84
N PHE A 32 6.67 -11.47 -1.31
CA PHE A 32 7.34 -10.34 -0.69
C PHE A 32 6.64 -9.93 0.60
N VAL A 33 7.42 -9.34 1.49
CA VAL A 33 6.92 -8.64 2.68
C VAL A 33 7.42 -7.21 2.60
N ALA A 34 6.49 -6.25 2.67
CA ALA A 34 6.86 -4.85 2.71
C ALA A 34 7.29 -4.46 4.14
N ARG A 35 8.34 -3.65 4.25
CA ARG A 35 8.90 -3.21 5.53
C ARG A 35 9.11 -1.70 5.50
N ALA A 36 8.98 -1.07 6.66
CA ALA A 36 9.34 0.33 6.83
C ALA A 36 10.85 0.49 6.64
N LEU A 37 11.24 1.62 6.07
CA LEU A 37 12.63 2.05 5.96
C LEU A 37 12.75 3.39 6.66
N ASP A 38 13.88 3.60 7.34
CA ASP A 38 14.20 4.90 7.89
C ASP A 38 14.41 5.90 6.75
N TRP A 39 13.80 7.06 6.88
CA TRP A 39 13.91 8.15 5.92
C TRP A 39 13.73 9.48 6.61
N THR A 40 14.26 10.54 5.98
CA THR A 40 14.12 11.91 6.46
C THR A 40 13.10 12.64 5.59
N PRO A 41 11.97 13.12 6.15
CA PRO A 41 11.03 13.93 5.40
C PRO A 41 11.67 15.21 4.87
N PRO A 42 11.34 15.65 3.64
CA PRO A 42 11.74 16.98 3.18
C PRO A 42 11.07 18.06 4.03
N ASP A 43 11.61 19.28 4.01
CA ASP A 43 10.91 20.45 4.55
C ASP A 43 9.54 20.55 3.85
N PRO A 44 8.41 20.55 4.57
CA PRO A 44 7.10 20.66 3.96
C PRO A 44 7.02 21.86 2.99
N LYS A 45 7.70 22.98 3.29
CA LYS A 45 7.68 24.19 2.46
C LYS A 45 8.30 24.03 1.08
N THR A 46 9.06 22.97 0.83
CA THR A 46 9.74 22.74 -0.46
C THR A 46 8.96 21.81 -1.40
N ILE A 47 7.81 21.29 -0.98
CA ILE A 47 6.98 20.41 -1.82
C ILE A 47 5.53 20.92 -1.89
N ASP A 48 4.92 20.84 -3.06
CA ASP A 48 3.54 21.29 -3.26
C ASP A 48 2.50 20.21 -2.94
N ALA A 49 2.86 18.93 -3.12
CA ALA A 49 1.96 17.79 -2.94
C ALA A 49 2.73 16.48 -2.66
N LEU A 50 2.00 15.46 -2.20
CA LEU A 50 2.48 14.09 -2.02
C LEU A 50 1.90 13.20 -3.12
N LEU A 51 2.70 12.27 -3.64
CA LEU A 51 2.24 11.21 -4.54
C LEU A 51 2.39 9.85 -3.86
N PHE A 52 1.27 9.15 -3.64
CA PHE A 52 1.27 7.76 -3.21
C PHE A 52 0.94 6.85 -4.39
N THR A 53 1.92 6.03 -4.77
CA THR A 53 1.80 5.02 -5.83
C THR A 53 1.34 3.65 -5.33
N SER A 54 1.20 3.51 -4.02
CA SER A 54 0.70 2.30 -3.37
C SER A 54 0.30 2.62 -1.94
N ALA A 55 -0.74 1.95 -1.45
CA ALA A 55 -1.14 1.96 -0.05
C ALA A 55 -0.03 1.49 0.92
N GLN A 56 0.97 0.74 0.42
CA GLN A 56 2.15 0.40 1.23
C GLN A 56 2.97 1.64 1.57
N GLY A 57 3.06 2.62 0.67
CA GLY A 57 3.76 3.88 0.92
C GLY A 57 3.15 4.62 2.10
N VAL A 58 1.81 4.71 2.16
CA VAL A 58 1.08 5.33 3.27
C VAL A 58 1.30 4.54 4.58
N ARG A 59 1.13 3.22 4.54
CA ARG A 59 1.26 2.35 5.74
C ARG A 59 2.66 2.33 6.34
N LEU A 60 3.70 2.45 5.51
CA LEU A 60 5.09 2.26 5.91
C LEU A 60 5.88 3.57 6.02
N ALA A 61 5.25 4.72 5.74
CA ALA A 61 5.91 6.02 5.82
C ALA A 61 6.34 6.41 7.24
N GLY A 62 5.83 5.75 8.28
CA GLY A 62 6.22 6.03 9.66
C GLY A 62 5.84 7.45 10.13
N PRO A 63 6.40 7.90 11.26
CA PRO A 63 5.98 9.16 11.91
C PRO A 63 6.35 10.41 11.11
N GLY A 64 7.36 10.34 10.25
CA GLY A 64 7.79 11.46 9.42
C GLY A 64 6.70 12.00 8.49
N LEU A 65 5.72 11.16 8.12
CA LEU A 65 4.60 11.57 7.28
C LEU A 65 3.69 12.61 7.96
N ALA A 66 3.61 12.61 9.30
CA ALA A 66 2.74 13.53 10.04
C ALA A 66 3.11 15.01 9.78
N GLY A 67 4.39 15.30 9.56
CA GLY A 67 4.87 16.65 9.21
C GLY A 67 4.40 17.14 7.83
N LEU A 68 3.89 16.24 6.98
CA LEU A 68 3.46 16.52 5.62
C LEU A 68 1.93 16.47 5.47
N ALA A 69 1.18 16.24 6.55
CA ALA A 69 -0.28 16.01 6.50
C ALA A 69 -1.11 17.17 5.95
N ALA A 70 -0.58 18.39 5.95
CA ALA A 70 -1.24 19.57 5.36
C ALA A 70 -1.10 19.64 3.82
N ARG A 71 -0.28 18.76 3.20
CA ARG A 71 -0.03 18.77 1.76
C ARG A 71 -1.13 18.00 1.02
N PRO A 72 -1.61 18.52 -0.13
CA PRO A 72 -2.48 17.75 -1.02
C PRO A 72 -1.87 16.40 -1.38
N VAL A 73 -2.73 15.39 -1.51
CA VAL A 73 -2.33 14.03 -1.86
C VAL A 73 -2.88 13.66 -3.23
N ILE A 74 -2.02 13.11 -4.07
CA ILE A 74 -2.37 12.39 -5.29
C ILE A 74 -2.17 10.91 -5.01
N ALA A 75 -3.23 10.12 -5.17
CA ALA A 75 -3.19 8.67 -5.03
C ALA A 75 -3.48 8.01 -6.38
N VAL A 76 -2.77 6.93 -6.71
CA VAL A 76 -2.94 6.22 -8.00
C VAL A 76 -4.26 5.47 -8.12
N GLY A 77 -5.06 5.37 -7.05
CA GLY A 77 -6.39 4.79 -7.10
C GLY A 77 -7.03 4.64 -5.71
N PRO A 78 -8.30 4.21 -5.65
CA PRO A 78 -9.09 4.14 -4.42
C PRO A 78 -8.50 3.25 -3.33
N ALA A 79 -7.76 2.21 -3.69
CA ALA A 79 -7.09 1.36 -2.71
C ALA A 79 -5.93 2.06 -1.98
N THR A 80 -5.44 3.19 -2.53
CA THR A 80 -4.32 3.99 -1.99
C THR A 80 -4.79 5.28 -1.32
N ALA A 81 -5.89 5.87 -1.80
CA ALA A 81 -6.51 7.08 -1.24
C ALA A 81 -7.18 6.80 0.12
#